data_AF-A0A357D614-F1
#
_entry.id   AF-A0A357D614-F1
#
_cell.length_a   1.000
_cell.length_b   1.000
_cell.length_c   1.000
_cell.angle_alpha   90.00
_cell.angle_beta   90.00
_cell.angle_gamma   90.00
#
_symmetry.space_group_name_H-M   'P 1'
#
loop_
_entity.id
_entity.type
_entity.pdbx_description
1 polymer ?
#
loop_
_entity_poly.entity_id
_entity_poly.type
_entity_poly.pdbx_seq_one_letter_code
_entity_poly.pdbx_strand_id
1 'polypeptide(L)'
;MTANFEYLKDIPSYRLFATACLEAENVLPASPAMSAVGSRKAFELAVKWVYSADNTMKLPYRDNLQALVHEECFRYAVDPSTWRKLQYIIKVG
;
A
#
# COMPACT_ATOMS: atom_id res chain seq x y z
N MET A 1 24.13 -4.98 -2.16
CA MET A 1 23.47 -3.71 -2.54
C MET A 1 22.25 -3.61 -1.64
N THR A 2 22.16 -2.58 -0.81
CA THR A 2 21.01 -2.35 0.07
C THR A 2 19.79 -1.97 -0.76
N ALA A 3 18.65 -2.59 -0.47
CA ALA A 3 17.41 -2.29 -1.17
C ALA A 3 16.88 -0.90 -0.74
N ASN A 4 16.27 -0.14 -1.66
CA ASN A 4 15.78 1.21 -1.37
C ASN A 4 14.72 1.22 -0.26
N PHE A 5 13.97 0.13 -0.10
CA PHE A 5 12.95 -0.01 0.95
C PHE A 5 13.43 -0.73 2.21
N GLU A 6 14.73 -1.00 2.36
CA GLU A 6 15.25 -1.80 3.48
C GLU A 6 15.04 -1.12 4.84
N TYR A 7 15.11 0.21 4.87
CA TYR A 7 14.85 1.03 6.07
C TYR A 7 13.44 0.87 6.65
N LEU A 8 12.46 0.40 5.85
CA LEU A 8 11.09 0.19 6.35
C LEU A 8 11.02 -0.93 7.39
N LYS A 9 11.97 -1.87 7.37
CA LYS A 9 12.06 -2.95 8.37
C LYS A 9 12.45 -2.44 9.75
N ASP A 10 13.19 -1.34 9.81
CA ASP A 10 13.69 -0.76 11.05
C ASP A 10 12.60 0.03 11.80
N ILE A 11 11.49 0.35 11.13
CA ILE A 11 10.36 1.07 11.71
C ILE A 11 9.29 0.06 12.15
N PRO A 12 9.07 -0.17 13.46
CA PRO A 12 8.16 -1.21 13.94
C PRO A 12 6.74 -1.09 13.39
N SER A 13 6.25 0.14 13.22
CA SER A 13 4.92 0.42 12.67
C SER A 13 4.76 -0.07 11.24
N TYR A 14 5.81 -0.08 10.42
CA TYR A 14 5.71 -0.40 8.98
C TYR A 14 5.94 -1.87 8.65
N ARG A 15 6.20 -2.70 9.66
CA ARG A 15 6.48 -4.14 9.49
C ARG A 15 5.39 -4.87 8.70
N LEU A 16 4.14 -4.42 8.77
CA LEU A 16 3.00 -5.03 8.09
C LEU A 16 3.11 -4.99 6.55
N PHE A 17 3.77 -3.99 5.97
CA PHE A 17 3.94 -3.84 4.52
C PHE A 17 5.40 -3.79 4.05
N ALA A 18 6.36 -3.61 4.96
CA ALA A 18 7.79 -3.49 4.63
C ALA A 18 8.36 -4.68 3.84
N THR A 19 7.97 -5.91 4.19
CA THR A 19 8.42 -7.11 3.47
C THR A 19 7.90 -7.14 2.04
N ALA A 20 6.63 -6.79 1.83
CA ALA A 20 6.01 -6.73 0.51
C ALA A 20 6.63 -5.64 -0.38
N CYS A 21 7.00 -4.48 0.19
CA CYS A 21 7.74 -3.44 -0.54
C CYS A 21 9.09 -3.95 -1.05
N LEU A 22 9.82 -4.68 -0.20
CA LEU A 22 11.13 -5.24 -0.54
C LEU A 22 11.04 -6.34 -1.59
N GLU A 23 10.05 -7.22 -1.50
CA GLU A 23 9.80 -8.24 -2.53
C GLU A 23 9.46 -7.61 -3.87
N ALA A 24 8.59 -6.58 -3.88
CA ALA A 24 8.23 -5.85 -5.09
C ALA A 24 9.43 -5.16 -5.74
N GLU A 25 10.35 -4.61 -4.94
CA GLU A 25 11.58 -4.00 -5.43
C GLU A 25 12.56 -5.05 -5.99
N ASN A 26 12.81 -6.12 -5.25
CA ASN A 26 13.77 -7.15 -5.65
C ASN A 26 13.35 -7.91 -6.91
N VAL A 27 12.05 -8.01 -7.18
CA VAL A 27 11.54 -8.67 -8.40
C VAL A 27 11.56 -7.73 -9.62
N LEU A 28 11.70 -6.41 -9.44
CA LEU A 28 11.68 -5.44 -10.53
C LEU A 28 12.68 -5.74 -11.67
N PRO A 29 13.96 -6.09 -11.39
CA PRO A 29 14.91 -6.44 -12.44
C PRO A 29 14.58 -7.73 -13.19
N ALA A 30 13.84 -8.65 -12.55
CA ALA A 30 13.49 -9.95 -13.11
C ALA A 30 12.18 -9.93 -13.90
N SER A 31 11.15 -9.26 -13.38
CA SER A 31 9.84 -9.15 -14.02
C SER A 31 9.09 -7.89 -13.55
N PRO A 32 9.01 -6.86 -14.40
CA PRO A 32 8.22 -5.65 -14.10
C PRO A 32 6.74 -5.94 -13.84
N ALA A 33 6.16 -6.96 -14.49
CA ALA A 33 4.78 -7.36 -14.27
C ALA A 33 4.57 -7.91 -12.86
N MET A 34 5.47 -8.79 -12.39
CA MET A 34 5.42 -9.31 -11.02
C MET A 34 5.69 -8.22 -9.98
N SER A 35 6.55 -7.25 -10.30
CA SER A 35 6.80 -6.08 -9.44
C SER A 35 5.55 -5.21 -9.29
N ALA A 36 4.77 -5.03 -10.35
CA ALA A 36 3.51 -4.29 -10.28
C ALA A 36 2.48 -5.00 -9.38
N VAL A 37 2.34 -6.33 -9.50
CA VAL A 37 1.48 -7.14 -8.62
C VAL A 37 1.95 -7.05 -7.17
N GLY A 38 3.25 -7.18 -6.92
CA GLY A 38 3.84 -7.03 -5.59
C GLY A 38 3.61 -5.63 -5.01
N SER A 39 3.71 -4.59 -5.83
CA SER A 39 3.44 -3.20 -5.43
C SER A 39 1.98 -3.00 -5.03
N ARG A 40 1.03 -3.61 -5.75
CA ARG A 40 -0.39 -3.59 -5.33
C ARG A 40 -0.61 -4.31 -4.00
N LYS A 41 0.06 -5.44 -3.79
CA LYS A 41 -0.02 -6.17 -2.52
C LYS A 41 0.55 -5.36 -1.36
N ALA A 42 1.72 -4.74 -1.56
CA ALA A 42 2.33 -3.85 -0.59
C ALA A 42 1.42 -2.65 -0.28
N PHE A 43 0.79 -2.07 -1.30
CA PHE A 43 -0.18 -0.99 -1.13
C PHE A 43 -1.41 -1.43 -0.34
N GLU A 44 -1.97 -2.62 -0.60
CA GLU A 44 -3.09 -3.15 0.18
C GLU A 44 -2.75 -3.27 1.67
N LEU A 45 -1.57 -3.80 1.96
CA LEU A 45 -1.08 -3.93 3.33
C LEU A 45 -0.86 -2.55 3.97
N ALA A 46 -0.31 -1.59 3.23
CA ALA A 46 -0.14 -0.22 3.71
C ALA A 46 -1.48 0.45 4.04
N VAL A 47 -2.51 0.28 3.21
CA VAL A 47 -3.87 0.80 3.50
C VAL A 47 -4.41 0.15 4.76
N LYS A 48 -4.33 -1.17 4.90
CA LYS A 48 -4.77 -1.87 6.13
C LYS A 48 -4.01 -1.38 7.36
N TRP A 49 -2.72 -1.11 7.24
CA TRP A 49 -1.93 -0.52 8.31
C TRP A 49 -2.46 0.86 8.69
N VAL A 50 -2.76 1.74 7.73
CA VAL A 50 -3.30 3.08 7.98
C VAL A 50 -4.60 3.00 8.81
N TYR A 51 -5.53 2.13 8.43
CA TYR A 51 -6.76 1.90 9.21
C TYR A 51 -6.51 1.30 10.61
N SER A 52 -5.41 0.57 10.80
CA SER A 52 -5.03 0.03 12.11
C SER A 52 -4.29 1.05 13.00
N ALA A 53 -3.61 2.02 12.38
CA ALA A 53 -2.77 2.99 13.06
C ALA A 53 -3.54 4.27 13.43
N ASP A 54 -4.56 4.63 12.65
CA ASP A 54 -5.38 5.81 12.86
C ASP A 54 -6.80 5.42 13.32
N ASN A 55 -7.07 5.65 14.60
CA ASN A 55 -8.36 5.36 15.24
C ASN A 55 -9.50 6.28 14.77
N THR A 56 -9.20 7.35 14.01
CA THR A 56 -10.22 8.25 13.46
C THR A 56 -10.81 7.72 12.15
N MET A 57 -10.16 6.73 11.52
CA MET A 57 -10.65 6.11 10.30
C MET A 57 -11.84 5.19 10.55
N LYS A 58 -12.86 5.32 9.71
CA LYS A 58 -14.05 4.48 9.76
C LYS A 58 -13.92 3.32 8.80
N LEU A 59 -13.98 2.10 9.31
CA LEU A 59 -13.98 0.92 8.45
C LEU A 59 -15.29 0.85 7.64
N PRO A 60 -15.21 0.64 6.32
CA PRO A 60 -16.38 0.36 5.50
C PRO A 60 -16.93 -1.05 5.79
N TYR A 61 -18.15 -1.33 5.30
CA TYR A 61 -18.81 -2.63 5.50
C TYR A 61 -18.00 -3.83 4.94
N ARG A 62 -17.17 -3.60 3.92
CA ARG A 62 -16.26 -4.61 3.33
C ARG A 62 -14.82 -4.17 3.54
N ASP A 63 -13.92 -5.11 3.82
CA ASP A 63 -12.51 -4.88 4.10
C ASP A 63 -11.59 -5.07 2.88
N ASN A 64 -12.17 -5.15 1.67
CA ASN A 64 -11.38 -5.23 0.45
C ASN A 64 -10.74 -3.89 0.11
N LEU A 65 -9.61 -3.92 -0.63
CA LEU A 65 -8.84 -2.71 -0.94
C LEU A 65 -9.70 -1.60 -1.56
N GLN A 66 -10.60 -1.97 -2.47
CA GLN A 66 -11.44 -1.01 -3.17
C GLN A 66 -12.42 -0.32 -2.21
N ALA A 67 -13.06 -1.05 -1.30
CA ALA A 67 -13.90 -0.44 -0.27
C ALA A 67 -13.10 0.50 0.63
N LEU A 68 -11.89 0.08 1.05
CA LEU A 68 -11.02 0.88 1.92
C LEU A 68 -10.56 2.20 1.27
N VAL A 69 -10.20 2.21 -0.02
CA VAL A 69 -9.73 3.46 -0.67
C VAL A 69 -10.85 4.39 -1.13
N HIS A 70 -12.09 3.89 -1.18
CA HIS A 70 -13.28 4.66 -1.57
C HIS A 70 -14.09 5.16 -0.38
N GLU A 71 -13.77 4.72 0.83
CA GLU A 71 -14.34 5.24 2.06
C GLU A 71 -13.97 6.72 2.24
N GLU A 72 -14.89 7.48 2.84
CA GLU A 72 -14.83 8.93 2.92
C GLU A 72 -13.63 9.42 3.76
N CYS A 73 -13.43 8.90 4.97
CA CYS A 73 -12.28 9.26 5.81
C CYS A 73 -10.96 9.04 5.08
N PHE A 74 -10.78 7.92 4.37
CA PHE A 74 -9.57 7.70 3.57
C PHE A 74 -9.44 8.70 2.41
N ARG A 75 -10.54 8.98 1.71
CA ARG A 75 -10.54 9.91 0.57
C ARG A 75 -10.27 11.36 1.00
N TYR A 76 -10.68 11.75 2.20
CA TYR A 76 -10.37 13.08 2.77
C TYR A 76 -8.96 13.15 3.35
N ALA A 77 -8.42 12.04 3.87
CA ALA A 77 -7.05 11.99 4.39
C ALA A 77 -5.98 12.08 3.28
N VAL A 78 -6.31 11.70 2.05
CA VAL A 78 -5.38 11.67 0.92
C VAL A 78 -5.67 12.79 -0.08
N ASP A 79 -4.63 13.50 -0.51
CA ASP A 79 -4.76 14.51 -1.57
C ASP A 79 -5.41 13.93 -2.85
N PRO A 80 -6.36 14.64 -3.50
CA PRO A 80 -7.05 14.13 -4.68
C PRO A 80 -6.15 13.71 -5.84
N SER A 81 -4.98 14.35 -6.03
CA SER A 81 -4.02 13.96 -7.06
C SER A 81 -3.31 12.65 -6.71
N THR A 82 -2.97 12.47 -5.44
CA THR A 82 -2.39 11.23 -4.92
C THR A 82 -3.38 10.09 -5.01
N TRP A 83 -4.64 10.31 -4.61
CA TRP A 83 -5.70 9.30 -4.70
C TRP A 83 -5.87 8.76 -6.12
N ARG A 84 -5.81 9.62 -7.15
CA ARG A 84 -5.85 9.17 -8.56
C ARG A 84 -4.68 8.26 -8.94
N LYS A 85 -3.48 8.49 -8.40
CA LYS A 85 -2.32 7.63 -8.62
C LYS A 85 -2.50 6.27 -7.94
N LEU A 86 -3.10 6.25 -6.74
CA LEU A 86 -3.42 4.99 -6.04
C LEU A 86 -4.40 4.13 -6.85
N GLN A 87 -5.40 4.74 -7.49
CA GLN A 87 -6.32 4.04 -8.38
C GLN A 87 -5.59 3.37 -9.57
N TYR A 88 -4.53 3.98 -10.08
CA TYR A 88 -3.71 3.38 -11.13
C TYR A 88 -3.00 2.11 -10.63
N ILE A 89 -2.43 2.15 -9.42
CA ILE A 89 -1.78 0.97 -8.80
C ILE A 89 -2.79 -0.17 -8.61
N ILE A 90 -4.00 0.14 -8.14
CA ILE A 90 -5.08 -0.84 -7.95
C ILE A 90 -5.49 -1.50 -9.27
N LYS A 91 -5.47 -0.74 -10.36
CA LYS A 91 -5.92 -1.19 -11.69
C LYS A 91 -4.86 -2.01 -12.43
N VAL A 92 -3.58 -1.67 -12.26
CA VAL A 92 -2.48 -2.24 -13.05
C VAL A 92 -1.84 -3.45 -12.37
N GLY A 93 -1.67 -3.41 -11.05
CA GLY A 93 -1.20 -4.59 -10.29
C GLY A 93 -2.33 -5.57 -10.02
#